data_AF-A0A4Y3WKT4-F1
#
_entry.id   AF-A0A4Y3WKT4-F1
#
_cell.length_a   1.000
_cell.length_b   1.000
_cell.length_c   1.000
_cell.angle_alpha   90.00
_cell.angle_beta   90.00
_cell.angle_gamma   90.00
#
_symmetry.space_group_name_H-M   'P 1'
#
loop_
_entity.id
_entity.type
_entity.pdbx_description
1 polymer ?
#
loop_
_entity_poly.entity_id
_entity_poly.type
_entity_poly.pdbx_seq_one_letter_code
_entity_poly.pdbx_strand_id
1 'polypeptide(L)'
;MRSNVWEAEVGEEHAVWLATESRTARLAREYRPIDLGGGRIRYTYPALGAARELGEEEDGYLTDDADGLRVWIGDDVYELVLVDG
;
A
#
# COMPACT_ATOMS: atom_id res chain seq x y z
N MET A 1 -15.61 13.98 -8.35
CA MET A 1 -14.28 14.02 -7.71
C MET A 1 -13.62 12.71 -8.07
N ARG A 2 -12.53 12.71 -8.83
CA ARG A 2 -11.82 11.46 -9.14
C ARG A 2 -11.25 10.91 -7.83
N SER A 3 -11.45 9.64 -7.56
CA SER A 3 -10.84 8.97 -6.41
C SER A 3 -9.42 8.65 -6.79
N ASN A 4 -8.46 9.42 -6.29
CA ASN A 4 -7.04 9.10 -6.48
C ASN A 4 -6.76 7.74 -5.81
N VAL A 5 -6.21 6.81 -6.58
CA VAL A 5 -5.76 5.51 -6.07
C VAL A 5 -4.33 5.27 -6.53
N TRP A 6 -3.57 4.58 -5.69
CA TRP A 6 -2.15 4.29 -5.93
C TRP A 6 -1.98 2.79 -6.06
N GLU A 7 -1.12 2.37 -6.97
CA GLU A 7 -0.84 0.96 -7.23
C GLU A 7 0.65 0.68 -7.21
N ALA A 8 1.03 -0.51 -6.71
CA ALA A 8 2.40 -1.00 -6.74
C ALA A 8 2.42 -2.48 -7.17
N GLU A 9 3.49 -2.87 -7.86
CA GLU A 9 3.84 -4.27 -8.15
C GLU A 9 4.78 -4.76 -7.05
N VAL A 10 4.26 -5.57 -6.13
CA VAL A 10 4.96 -6.02 -4.91
C VAL A 10 5.25 -7.53 -4.90
N GLY A 11 4.71 -8.26 -5.88
CA GLY A 11 4.74 -9.72 -5.90
C GLY A 11 3.51 -10.34 -5.22
N GLU A 12 3.13 -11.56 -5.63
CA GLU A 12 1.87 -12.20 -5.21
C GLU A 12 1.78 -12.40 -3.69
N GLU A 13 2.87 -12.88 -3.07
CA GLU A 13 2.91 -13.12 -1.63
C GLU A 13 2.71 -11.84 -0.83
N HIS A 14 3.43 -10.78 -1.19
CA HIS A 14 3.35 -9.48 -0.54
C HIS A 14 2.00 -8.80 -0.75
N ALA A 15 1.41 -8.89 -1.96
CA ALA A 15 0.10 -8.29 -2.23
C ALA A 15 -0.99 -8.93 -1.37
N VAL A 16 -0.99 -10.27 -1.27
CA VAL A 16 -1.91 -11.01 -0.41
C VAL A 16 -1.68 -10.62 1.06
N TRP A 17 -0.44 -10.70 1.53
CA TRP A 17 -0.11 -10.39 2.92
C TRP A 17 -0.50 -8.96 3.31
N LEU A 18 -0.22 -7.97 2.45
CA LEU A 18 -0.62 -6.58 2.68
C LEU A 18 -2.13 -6.45 2.82
N ALA A 19 -2.90 -7.13 1.97
CA ALA A 19 -4.37 -7.05 1.96
C ALA A 19 -5.05 -7.83 3.10
N THR A 20 -4.41 -8.88 3.64
CA THR A 20 -5.08 -9.82 4.57
C THR A 20 -4.45 -9.94 5.95
N GLU A 21 -3.16 -9.64 6.10
CA GLU A 21 -2.39 -9.96 7.32
C GLU A 21 -1.67 -8.77 7.95
N SER A 22 -1.33 -7.76 7.14
CA SER A 22 -0.66 -6.54 7.61
C SER A 22 -1.45 -5.83 8.70
N ARG A 23 -0.79 -4.91 9.41
CA ARG A 23 -1.45 -4.10 10.43
C ARG A 23 -2.65 -3.33 9.88
N THR A 24 -2.53 -2.78 8.66
CA THR A 24 -3.61 -2.03 8.01
C THR A 24 -4.75 -2.92 7.53
N ALA A 25 -4.49 -4.20 7.19
CA ALA A 25 -5.51 -5.19 6.85
C ALA A 25 -6.54 -5.43 7.97
N ARG A 26 -6.16 -5.15 9.24
CA ARG A 26 -7.02 -5.30 10.41
C ARG A 26 -7.99 -4.12 10.62
N LEU A 27 -7.84 -3.02 9.89
CA LEU A 27 -8.68 -1.81 10.01
C LEU A 27 -10.07 -2.00 9.36
N ALA A 28 -10.92 -0.96 9.37
CA ALA A 28 -12.15 -0.99 8.58
C ALA A 28 -11.84 -1.01 7.07
N ARG A 29 -12.74 -1.59 6.27
CA ARG A 29 -12.48 -1.98 4.87
C ARG A 29 -11.97 -0.84 4.00
N GLU A 30 -12.47 0.37 4.21
CA GLU A 30 -12.08 1.57 3.46
C GLU A 30 -10.63 2.02 3.71
N TYR A 31 -10.02 1.59 4.81
CA TYR A 31 -8.63 1.87 5.18
C TYR A 31 -7.67 0.73 4.85
N ARG A 32 -8.15 -0.34 4.21
CA ARG A 32 -7.31 -1.50 3.86
C ARG A 32 -6.73 -1.34 2.45
N PRO A 33 -5.49 -1.78 2.23
CA PRO A 33 -5.01 -2.04 0.89
C PRO A 33 -5.79 -3.19 0.24
N ILE A 34 -5.88 -3.17 -1.08
CA ILE A 34 -6.68 -4.09 -1.88
C ILE A 34 -5.76 -4.86 -2.83
N ASP A 35 -5.68 -6.18 -2.64
CA ASP A 35 -5.03 -7.06 -3.60
C ASP A 35 -5.83 -7.09 -4.91
N LEU A 36 -5.17 -6.75 -6.02
CA LEU A 36 -5.74 -6.76 -7.37
C LEU A 36 -5.45 -8.08 -8.12
N GLY A 37 -4.66 -8.98 -7.53
CA GLY A 37 -4.10 -10.16 -8.17
C GLY A 37 -2.85 -9.87 -9.00
N GLY A 38 -2.10 -10.93 -9.34
CA GLY A 38 -0.87 -10.83 -10.13
C GLY A 38 0.25 -10.02 -9.46
N GLY A 39 0.26 -10.00 -8.13
CA GLY A 39 1.26 -9.27 -7.33
C GLY A 39 1.07 -7.76 -7.27
N ARG A 40 -0.14 -7.27 -7.54
CA ARG A 40 -0.47 -5.85 -7.54
C ARG A 40 -1.31 -5.47 -6.33
N ILE A 41 -0.90 -4.42 -5.63
CA ILE A 41 -1.61 -3.88 -4.47
C ILE A 41 -2.15 -2.49 -4.79
N ARG A 42 -3.35 -2.15 -4.30
CA ARG A 42 -3.96 -0.84 -4.45
C ARG A 42 -4.24 -0.18 -3.11
N TYR A 43 -3.91 1.10 -3.01
CA TYR A 43 -4.28 1.98 -1.92
C TYR A 43 -5.28 3.01 -2.42
N THR A 44 -6.46 3.05 -1.79
CA THR A 44 -7.36 4.20 -1.89
C THR A 44 -6.80 5.35 -1.05
N TYR A 45 -7.30 6.57 -1.23
CA TYR A 45 -6.87 7.70 -0.41
C TYR A 45 -6.94 7.44 1.12
N PRO A 46 -8.03 6.87 1.69
CA PRO A 46 -8.06 6.54 3.11
C PRO A 46 -7.09 5.43 3.51
N ALA A 47 -6.93 4.40 2.68
CA ALA A 47 -5.96 3.32 2.94
C ALA A 47 -4.51 3.83 2.92
N LEU A 48 -4.18 4.73 2.00
CA LEU A 48 -2.88 5.38 1.95
C LEU A 48 -2.62 6.20 3.22
N GLY A 49 -3.63 6.94 3.68
CA GLY A 49 -3.57 7.68 4.95
C GLY A 49 -3.28 6.76 6.13
N ALA A 50 -3.96 5.61 6.23
CA ALA A 50 -3.72 4.65 7.30
C ALA A 50 -2.32 4.03 7.25
N ALA A 51 -1.78 3.75 6.06
CA ALA A 51 -0.44 3.19 5.90
C ALA A 51 0.67 4.20 6.21
N ARG A 52 0.42 5.51 6.06
CA ARG A 52 1.36 6.58 6.48
C ARG A 52 1.53 6.71 7.99
N GLU A 53 0.61 6.15 8.77
CA GLU A 53 0.69 6.16 10.24
C GLU A 53 1.53 4.99 10.78
N LEU A 54 2.04 4.11 9.91
CA LEU A 54 2.95 3.02 10.29
C LEU A 54 4.35 3.57 10.55
N GLY A 55 5.04 2.98 11.53
CA GLY A 55 6.46 3.26 11.78
C GLY A 55 7.37 2.61 10.73
N GLU A 56 8.60 3.11 10.58
CA GLU A 56 9.62 2.55 9.67
C GLU A 56 9.98 1.09 9.98
N GLU A 57 9.69 0.62 11.20
CA GLU A 57 9.89 -0.78 11.58
C GLU A 57 8.73 -1.72 11.19
N GLU A 58 7.64 -1.17 10.65
CA GLU A 58 6.43 -1.92 10.33
C GLU A 58 6.29 -2.18 8.82
N ASP A 59 6.17 -3.45 8.44
CA ASP A 59 5.89 -3.82 7.05
C ASP A 59 4.59 -3.18 6.53
N GLY A 60 4.69 -2.57 5.36
CA GLY A 60 3.65 -1.77 4.73
C GLY A 60 3.78 -0.26 4.97
N TYR A 61 4.78 0.20 5.72
CA TYR A 61 5.02 1.63 5.91
C TYR A 61 5.35 2.33 4.60
N LEU A 62 5.04 3.63 4.54
CA LEU A 62 5.18 4.44 3.35
C LEU A 62 6.23 5.53 3.53
N THR A 63 7.07 5.72 2.51
CA THR A 63 7.90 6.92 2.37
C THR A 63 7.37 7.77 1.24
N ASP A 64 7.35 9.09 1.43
CA ASP A 64 6.94 10.08 0.43
C ASP A 64 8.02 11.17 0.40
N ASP A 65 8.98 10.99 -0.50
CA ASP A 65 10.17 11.83 -0.60
C ASP A 65 10.41 12.30 -2.05
N ALA A 66 11.59 12.88 -2.32
CA ALA A 66 11.93 13.41 -3.63
C ALA A 66 11.92 12.36 -4.75
N ASP A 67 12.07 11.08 -4.40
CA ASP A 67 12.01 9.98 -5.34
C ASP A 67 10.60 9.40 -5.51
N GLY A 68 9.60 9.96 -4.80
CA GLY A 68 8.20 9.58 -4.89
C GLY A 68 7.70 8.75 -3.72
N LEU A 69 6.50 8.21 -3.92
CA LEU A 69 5.77 7.43 -2.92
C LEU A 69 6.15 5.95 -3.03
N ARG A 70 6.54 5.32 -1.92
CA ARG A 70 6.97 3.92 -1.90
C ARG A 70 6.38 3.18 -0.71
N VAL A 71 6.20 1.86 -0.85
CA VAL A 71 5.85 0.93 0.23
C VAL A 71 7.02 0.00 0.51
N TRP A 72 7.27 -0.23 1.80
CA TRP A 72 8.36 -1.07 2.30
C TRP A 72 7.84 -2.37 2.90
N ILE A 73 8.51 -3.49 2.62
CA ILE A 73 8.18 -4.82 3.14
C ILE A 73 9.50 -5.54 3.41
N GLY A 74 9.84 -5.76 4.68
CA GLY A 74 11.18 -6.16 5.07
C GLY A 74 12.21 -5.14 4.58
N ASP A 75 13.21 -5.63 3.83
CA ASP A 75 14.25 -4.82 3.20
C ASP A 75 13.89 -4.38 1.77
N ASP A 76 12.75 -4.82 1.24
CA ASP A 76 12.31 -4.52 -0.13
C ASP A 76 11.48 -3.24 -0.18
N VAL A 77 11.61 -2.51 -1.29
CA VAL A 77 10.91 -1.24 -1.54
C VAL A 77 10.25 -1.26 -2.92
N TYR A 78 9.01 -0.78 -2.97
CA TYR A 78 8.19 -0.81 -4.18
C TYR A 78 7.54 0.56 -4.43
N GLU A 79 7.63 1.04 -5.66
CA GLU A 79 7.06 2.34 -6.05
C GLU A 79 5.53 2.26 -6.16
N LEU A 80 4.86 3.27 -5.59
CA LEU A 80 3.42 3.49 -5.69
C LEU A 80 3.11 4.56 -6.74
N VAL A 81 2.51 4.14 -7.84
CA VAL A 81 2.13 5.04 -8.93
C VAL A 81 0.68 5.46 -8.80
N LEU A 82 0.41 6.76 -8.98
CA LEU A 82 -0.95 7.27 -9.07
C LEU A 82 -1.60 6.77 -10.36
N VAL A 83 -2.74 6.08 -10.24
CA VAL A 83 -3.54 5.66 -11.40
C VAL A 83 -4.88 6.40 -11.41
N ASP A 84 -5.36 6.72 -12.61
CA ASP A 84 -6.69 7.28 -12.80
C ASP A 84 -7.75 6.20 -12.48
N GLY A 85 -8.56 6.46 -11.45
CA GLY A 85 -9.70 5.62 -11.03
C GLY A 85 -11.01 5.95 -11.73
#